data_AF-A0A5C4QF10-F1
#
_entry.id   AF-A0A5C4QF10-F1
#
_cell.length_a   1.000
_cell.length_b   1.000
_cell.length_c   1.000
_cell.angle_alpha   90.00
_cell.angle_beta   90.00
_cell.angle_gamma   90.00
#
_symmetry.space_group_name_H-M   'P 1'
#
loop_
_entity.id
_entity.type
_entity.pdbx_description
1 polymer ?
#
loop_
_entity_poly.entity_id
_entity_poly.type
_entity_poly.pdbx_seq_one_letter_code
_entity_poly.pdbx_strand_id
1 'polypeptide(L)'
;MATRFTRVTVVAGGRSLDISLPAARPVLEFVPQMCELLSLAPEAAGRWQLSTVGSGGLDPRRSLDEAGIIDAETLYLTPPEQAALPPLVDDVVDEVRTELDGDGSEWRDSARMTGSAALAGVVVLTTTYALTTMPVPVAVAPALLFTVAALAALVGRVLGASAGTLLMAAAVPAWLVAGVTLARAVGWPESAWFTAGALGAGVGAALFALVGERWYAVAAGGFAVTVLGGLGTALLAAGLDPRQAAAVGSVVVVFAVGLAPQLALGSAGLVDLLRRQEESQWVGRRLVTTAIRRGQSVLSGVVVGVALAATAACVVLLTGPAGVGVVLGGVLGLVFALRSRVFTRTGQVLPMLVPPVTAATVAVLGGVRLTGADEVVTAWLTVAGALVVAAVVLGAGRPRLDDVGSARLRQLFDLAEVLAVVSLVPLVIAVFGGIAWAAG
;
A
#
# COMPACT_ATOMS: atom_id res chain seq x y z
N MET A 1 -34.30 -3.51 -7.29
CA MET A 1 -33.35 -3.07 -6.24
C MET A 1 -34.10 -3.13 -4.91
N ALA A 2 -33.63 -3.92 -3.95
CA ALA A 2 -34.26 -3.96 -2.62
C ALA A 2 -33.94 -2.65 -1.88
N THR A 3 -34.96 -1.97 -1.36
CA THR A 3 -34.78 -0.78 -0.52
C THR A 3 -34.05 -1.19 0.75
N ARG A 4 -32.85 -0.66 0.97
CA ARG A 4 -32.08 -0.86 2.21
C ARG A 4 -32.75 -0.06 3.33
N PHE A 5 -32.96 -0.69 4.47
CA PHE A 5 -33.49 -0.04 5.68
C PHE A 5 -32.38 0.04 6.72
N THR A 6 -32.33 1.16 7.44
CA THR A 6 -31.46 1.36 8.61
C THR A 6 -32.36 1.45 9.85
N ARG A 7 -32.08 0.63 10.85
CA ARG A 7 -32.76 0.67 12.16
C ARG A 7 -32.06 1.69 13.03
N VAL A 8 -32.78 2.69 13.52
CA VAL A 8 -32.25 3.77 14.35
C VAL A 8 -33.14 3.97 15.58
N THR A 9 -32.56 4.50 16.65
CA THR A 9 -33.30 4.90 17.85
C THR A 9 -33.43 6.41 17.84
N VAL A 10 -34.64 6.95 17.76
CA VAL A 10 -34.91 8.39 17.77
C VAL A 10 -35.36 8.82 19.16
N VAL A 11 -34.66 9.77 19.76
CA VAL A 11 -34.92 10.30 21.10
C VAL A 11 -35.39 11.75 21.01
N ALA A 12 -36.52 12.07 21.63
CA ALA A 12 -37.08 13.42 21.68
C ALA A 12 -37.95 13.62 22.92
N GLY A 13 -37.82 14.76 23.60
CA GLY A 13 -38.71 15.13 24.72
C GLY A 13 -38.80 14.08 25.85
N GLY A 14 -37.71 13.36 26.13
CA GLY A 14 -37.66 12.30 27.14
C GLY A 14 -38.26 10.95 26.69
N ARG A 15 -38.61 10.80 25.41
CA ARG A 15 -39.13 9.57 24.81
C ARG A 15 -38.15 9.02 23.78
N SER A 16 -38.19 7.71 23.56
CA SER A 16 -37.39 7.01 22.56
C SER A 16 -38.26 6.15 21.66
N LEU A 17 -37.95 6.10 20.37
CA LEU A 17 -38.63 5.32 19.36
C LEU A 17 -37.61 4.57 18.50
N ASP A 18 -37.69 3.25 18.46
CA ASP A 18 -36.91 2.43 17.53
C ASP A 18 -37.68 2.29 16.21
N ILE A 19 -37.09 2.77 15.12
CA ILE A 19 -37.71 2.79 13.79
C ILE A 19 -36.75 2.32 12.72
N SER A 20 -37.27 1.59 11.74
CA SER A 20 -36.53 1.22 10.53
C SER A 20 -36.90 2.19 9.40
N LEU A 21 -35.95 3.00 8.96
CA LEU A 21 -36.14 4.00 7.92
C LEU A 21 -35.46 3.59 6.61
N PRO A 22 -36.04 3.90 5.43
CA PRO A 22 -35.36 3.72 4.15
C PRO A 22 -34.06 4.53 4.10
N ALA A 23 -32.92 3.85 3.96
CA ALA A 23 -31.60 4.44 4.13
C ALA A 23 -31.25 5.48 3.05
N ALA A 24 -31.75 5.29 1.82
CA ALA A 24 -31.45 6.10 0.64
C ALA A 24 -32.43 7.25 0.39
N ARG A 25 -33.38 7.51 1.30
CA ARG A 25 -34.39 8.58 1.17
C ARG A 25 -34.03 9.78 2.05
N PRO A 26 -34.34 11.02 1.62
CA PRO A 26 -34.10 12.21 2.42
C PRO A 26 -34.76 12.15 3.80
N VAL A 27 -34.02 12.55 4.82
CA VAL A 27 -34.48 12.48 6.20
C VAL A 27 -35.75 13.32 6.45
N LEU A 28 -35.90 14.46 5.77
CA LEU A 28 -37.07 15.34 5.94
C LEU A 28 -38.40 14.65 5.64
N GLU A 29 -38.41 13.63 4.77
CA GLU A 29 -39.64 12.89 4.40
C GLU A 29 -40.26 12.19 5.63
N PHE A 30 -39.43 11.81 6.60
CA PHE A 30 -39.84 11.01 7.76
C PHE A 30 -40.04 11.84 9.02
N VAL A 31 -39.54 13.09 9.06
CA VAL A 31 -39.64 13.96 10.26
C VAL A 31 -41.07 14.14 10.76
N PRO A 32 -42.08 14.41 9.90
CA PRO A 32 -43.45 14.56 10.37
C PRO A 32 -44.00 13.29 11.03
N GLN A 33 -43.73 12.12 10.45
CA GLN A 33 -44.17 10.83 10.98
C GLN A 33 -43.49 10.50 12.32
N MET A 34 -42.20 10.80 12.45
CA MET A 34 -41.48 10.63 13.71
C MET A 34 -42.04 11.55 14.80
N CYS A 35 -42.39 12.80 14.47
CA CYS A 35 -43.03 13.71 15.42
C CYS A 35 -44.39 13.20 15.89
N GLU A 36 -45.19 12.63 14.99
CA GLU A 36 -46.49 12.02 15.32
C GLU A 36 -46.31 10.82 16.25
N LEU A 37 -45.40 9.89 15.91
CA LEU A 37 -45.12 8.69 16.70
C LEU A 37 -44.57 9.02 18.10
N LEU A 38 -43.80 10.10 18.22
CA LEU A 38 -43.26 10.58 19.51
C LEU A 38 -44.24 11.50 20.27
N SER A 39 -45.39 11.83 19.67
CA SER A 39 -46.38 12.81 20.14
C SER A 39 -45.77 14.16 20.51
N LEU A 40 -44.91 14.68 19.64
CA LEU A 40 -44.28 15.99 19.81
C LEU A 40 -45.27 17.12 19.50
N ALA A 41 -45.12 18.25 20.20
CA ALA A 41 -46.03 19.39 20.06
C ALA A 41 -45.94 20.03 18.66
N PRO A 42 -47.08 20.48 18.09
CA PRO A 42 -47.15 21.00 16.72
C PRO A 42 -46.42 22.35 16.53
N GLU A 43 -46.17 23.12 17.59
CA GLU A 43 -45.52 24.44 17.51
C GLU A 43 -44.08 24.38 16.98
N ALA A 44 -43.41 23.23 17.13
CA ALA A 44 -42.07 22.99 16.60
C ALA A 44 -42.06 22.21 15.26
N ALA A 45 -43.23 21.81 14.74
CA ALA A 45 -43.38 20.85 13.64
C ALA A 45 -42.69 21.22 12.30
N GLY A 46 -42.24 22.46 12.14
CA GLY A 46 -41.48 22.91 10.97
C GLY A 46 -39.96 23.07 11.18
N ARG A 47 -39.45 22.82 12.39
CA ARG A 47 -38.04 23.09 12.76
C ARG A 47 -37.35 21.90 13.45
N TRP A 48 -37.89 20.70 13.39
CA TRP A 48 -37.18 19.56 13.98
C TRP A 48 -35.98 19.17 13.14
N GLN A 49 -34.82 19.04 13.79
CA GLN A 49 -33.58 18.58 13.20
C GLN A 49 -33.12 17.32 13.94
N LEU A 50 -32.76 16.29 13.18
CA LEU A 50 -32.07 15.13 13.74
C LEU A 50 -30.61 15.50 13.96
N SER A 51 -30.08 15.13 15.11
CA SER A 51 -28.68 15.30 15.45
C SER A 51 -28.13 14.03 16.07
N THR A 52 -26.82 13.82 15.98
CA THR A 52 -26.15 12.74 16.70
C THR A 52 -25.03 13.32 17.54
N VAL A 53 -24.63 12.61 18.59
CA VAL A 53 -23.46 12.99 19.39
C VAL A 53 -22.18 13.00 18.54
N GLY A 54 -22.14 12.23 17.44
CA GLY A 54 -20.97 12.08 16.59
C GLY A 54 -20.88 13.04 15.39
N SER A 55 -22.00 13.52 14.85
CA SER A 55 -22.04 14.44 13.69
C SER A 55 -22.69 15.79 13.98
N GLY A 56 -23.31 15.95 15.13
CA GLY A 56 -24.20 17.06 15.41
C GLY A 56 -25.44 17.05 14.51
N GLY A 57 -26.01 18.22 14.24
CA GLY A 57 -27.20 18.40 13.39
C GLY A 57 -27.01 17.89 11.95
N LEU A 58 -27.92 17.01 11.51
CA LEU A 58 -27.97 16.45 10.16
C LEU A 58 -28.68 17.41 9.20
N ASP A 59 -28.23 17.44 7.94
CA ASP A 59 -28.94 18.14 6.86
C ASP A 59 -30.23 17.37 6.52
N PRO A 60 -31.44 17.97 6.68
CA PRO A 60 -32.70 17.30 6.40
C PRO A 60 -32.84 16.80 4.95
N ARG A 61 -32.09 17.40 4.01
CA ARG A 61 -32.15 17.05 2.58
C ARG A 61 -31.32 15.80 2.23
N ARG A 62 -30.39 15.41 3.10
CA ARG A 62 -29.57 14.21 2.89
C ARG A 62 -30.29 12.96 3.37
N SER A 63 -29.92 11.83 2.79
CA SER A 63 -30.38 10.51 3.25
C SER A 63 -29.57 10.01 4.46
N LEU A 64 -30.05 8.96 5.13
CA LEU A 64 -29.32 8.33 6.24
C LEU A 64 -28.00 7.70 5.76
N ASP A 65 -27.99 7.12 4.55
CA ASP A 65 -26.77 6.59 3.92
C ASP A 65 -25.77 7.72 3.62
N GLU A 66 -26.24 8.86 3.10
CA GLU A 66 -25.38 10.03 2.83
C GLU A 66 -24.86 10.71 4.10
N ALA A 67 -25.61 10.61 5.20
CA ALA A 67 -25.21 11.07 6.52
C ALA A 67 -24.28 10.07 7.25
N GLY A 68 -24.10 8.87 6.69
CA GLY A 68 -23.27 7.81 7.26
C GLY A 68 -23.83 7.24 8.56
N ILE A 69 -25.15 7.23 8.72
CA ILE A 69 -25.82 6.68 9.90
C ILE A 69 -25.88 5.16 9.80
N ILE A 70 -25.45 4.47 10.86
CA ILE A 70 -25.42 3.00 10.92
C ILE A 70 -26.61 2.42 11.70
N ASP A 71 -26.82 1.12 11.54
CA ASP A 71 -27.82 0.40 12.33
C ASP A 71 -27.56 0.54 13.84
N ALA A 72 -28.64 0.67 14.60
CA ALA A 72 -28.70 0.90 16.04
C ALA A 72 -28.08 2.23 16.52
N GLU A 73 -27.83 3.19 15.63
CA GLU A 73 -27.39 4.53 16.03
C GLU A 73 -28.54 5.33 16.67
N THR A 74 -28.23 6.07 17.73
CA THR A 74 -29.19 6.93 18.43
C THR A 74 -29.17 8.34 17.84
N LEU A 75 -30.32 8.80 17.37
CA LEU A 75 -30.56 10.12 16.82
C LEU A 75 -31.39 10.96 17.81
N TYR A 76 -31.03 12.20 18.01
CA TYR A 76 -31.76 13.15 18.84
C TYR A 76 -32.55 14.10 17.95
N LEU A 77 -33.88 14.05 18.06
CA LEU A 77 -34.77 14.96 17.35
C LEU A 77 -35.03 16.17 18.25
N THR A 78 -34.43 17.30 17.87
CA THR A 78 -34.43 18.55 18.65
C THR A 78 -34.74 19.75 17.75
N PRO A 79 -35.19 20.89 18.29
CA PRO A 79 -35.17 22.15 17.54
C PRO A 79 -33.74 22.48 17.08
N PRO A 80 -33.54 23.23 15.98
CA PRO A 80 -32.23 23.40 15.35
C PRO A 80 -31.28 24.18 16.27
N GLU A 81 -31.82 25.14 17.04
CA GLU A 81 -31.07 25.86 18.06
C GLU A 81 -30.57 24.99 19.23
N GLN A 82 -31.14 23.79 19.42
CA GLN A 82 -30.79 22.84 20.47
C GLN A 82 -30.10 21.59 19.94
N ALA A 83 -29.86 21.52 18.64
CA ALA A 83 -29.18 20.39 18.02
C ALA A 83 -27.79 20.23 18.62
N ALA A 84 -27.40 18.98 18.88
CA ALA A 84 -26.06 18.69 19.36
C ALA A 84 -25.03 19.29 18.39
N LEU A 85 -24.01 19.94 18.94
CA LEU A 85 -22.85 20.36 18.16
C LEU A 85 -22.03 19.12 17.81
N PRO A 86 -21.45 19.05 16.60
CA PRO A 86 -20.49 17.99 16.29
C PRO A 86 -19.34 18.04 17.30
N PRO A 87 -18.72 16.89 17.63
CA PRO A 87 -17.54 16.86 18.47
C PRO A 87 -16.44 17.68 17.79
N LEU A 88 -15.96 18.67 18.54
CA LEU A 88 -14.92 19.59 18.11
C LEU A 88 -13.57 19.02 18.55
N VAL A 89 -12.55 19.31 17.75
CA VAL A 89 -11.18 18.93 18.06
C VAL A 89 -10.47 20.16 18.60
N ASP A 90 -10.02 20.10 19.85
CA ASP A 90 -9.27 21.18 20.49
C ASP A 90 -7.82 21.24 19.96
N ASP A 91 -7.22 20.07 19.69
CA ASP A 91 -5.91 19.95 19.06
C ASP A 91 -5.93 18.84 17.98
N VAL A 92 -5.84 19.25 16.71
CA VAL A 92 -5.78 18.30 15.58
C VAL A 92 -4.56 17.40 15.68
N VAL A 93 -3.44 17.86 16.23
CA VAL A 93 -2.21 17.05 16.36
C VAL A 93 -2.44 15.88 17.31
N ASP A 94 -3.09 16.11 18.45
CA ASP A 94 -3.38 15.05 19.41
C ASP A 94 -4.49 14.10 18.94
N GLU A 95 -5.49 14.59 18.20
CA GLU A 95 -6.49 13.72 17.55
C GLU A 95 -5.84 12.85 16.46
N VAL A 96 -4.91 13.40 15.67
CA VAL A 96 -4.13 12.64 14.69
C VAL A 96 -3.34 11.51 15.36
N ARG A 97 -2.66 11.80 16.48
CA ARG A 97 -1.93 10.78 17.25
C ARG A 97 -2.86 9.68 17.75
N THR A 98 -3.98 10.07 18.36
CA THR A 98 -4.97 9.14 18.91
C THR A 98 -5.54 8.20 17.85
N GLU A 99 -5.95 8.74 16.69
CA GLU A 99 -6.50 7.94 15.59
C GLU A 99 -5.43 7.00 15.00
N LEU A 100 -4.18 7.45 14.88
CA LEU A 100 -3.09 6.60 14.41
C LEU A 100 -2.83 5.46 15.39
N ASP A 101 -2.67 5.74 16.68
CA ASP A 101 -2.35 4.72 17.69
C ASP A 101 -3.47 3.68 17.84
N GLY A 102 -4.73 4.07 17.64
CA GLY A 102 -5.90 3.19 17.74
C GLY A 102 -6.10 2.17 16.60
N ASP A 103 -5.48 2.37 15.42
CA ASP A 103 -5.75 1.55 14.22
C ASP A 103 -5.08 0.14 14.26
N GLY A 104 -4.19 -0.12 15.23
CA GLY A 104 -3.55 -1.44 15.40
C GLY A 104 -2.66 -1.90 14.24
N SER A 105 -2.41 -1.04 13.26
CA SER A 105 -1.67 -1.31 12.02
C SER A 105 -0.15 -1.21 12.15
N GLU A 106 0.35 -1.05 13.37
CA GLU A 106 1.78 -0.92 13.67
C GLU A 106 2.57 -2.17 13.27
N TRP A 107 3.81 -1.97 12.80
CA TRP A 107 4.74 -3.04 12.47
C TRP A 107 5.37 -3.60 13.75
N ARG A 108 4.59 -4.37 14.51
CA ARG A 108 4.96 -5.06 15.76
C ARG A 108 4.46 -6.51 15.79
N ASP A 109 5.11 -7.35 16.58
CA ASP A 109 4.74 -8.74 16.89
C ASP A 109 4.09 -9.54 15.74
N SER A 110 2.76 -9.71 15.79
CA SER A 110 1.99 -10.48 14.80
C SER A 110 2.09 -9.91 13.38
N ALA A 111 2.11 -8.58 13.23
CA ALA A 111 2.26 -7.92 11.93
C ALA A 111 3.67 -8.15 11.34
N ARG A 112 4.70 -8.23 12.19
CA ARG A 112 6.07 -8.58 11.74
C ARG A 112 6.15 -10.03 11.30
N MET A 113 5.51 -10.95 12.03
CA MET A 113 5.48 -12.36 11.67
C MET A 113 4.76 -12.57 10.33
N THR A 114 3.54 -12.07 10.20
CA THR A 114 2.75 -12.17 8.96
C THR A 114 3.42 -11.46 7.79
N GLY A 115 4.02 -10.28 8.03
CA GLY A 115 4.77 -9.55 7.02
C GLY A 115 6.06 -10.27 6.58
N SER A 116 6.82 -10.84 7.51
CA SER A 116 8.02 -11.64 7.18
C SER A 116 7.68 -12.86 6.33
N ALA A 117 6.53 -13.48 6.58
CA ALA A 117 6.05 -14.58 5.77
C ALA A 117 5.57 -14.15 4.39
N ALA A 118 4.91 -13.00 4.27
CA ALA A 118 4.58 -12.43 2.98
C ALA A 118 5.84 -12.15 2.15
N LEU A 119 6.91 -11.63 2.79
CA LEU A 119 8.22 -11.44 2.15
C LEU A 119 8.89 -12.77 1.77
N ALA A 120 8.76 -13.83 2.58
CA ALA A 120 9.19 -15.17 2.18
C ALA A 120 8.43 -15.67 0.94
N GLY A 121 7.14 -15.34 0.83
CA GLY A 121 6.35 -15.55 -0.39
C GLY A 121 6.94 -14.85 -1.62
N VAL A 122 7.49 -13.65 -1.46
CA VAL A 122 8.20 -12.93 -2.54
C VAL A 122 9.47 -13.67 -2.97
N VAL A 123 10.25 -14.21 -2.02
CA VAL A 123 11.43 -15.03 -2.33
C VAL A 123 11.02 -16.25 -3.15
N VAL A 124 9.96 -16.93 -2.73
CA VAL A 124 9.40 -18.09 -3.42
C VAL A 124 8.98 -17.72 -4.84
N LEU A 125 8.18 -16.67 -5.03
CA LEU A 125 7.73 -16.20 -6.34
C LEU A 125 8.89 -15.85 -7.27
N THR A 126 9.88 -15.11 -6.77
CA THR A 126 11.07 -14.70 -7.53
C THR A 126 11.89 -15.92 -7.95
N THR A 127 12.04 -16.89 -7.05
CA THR A 127 12.78 -18.13 -7.31
C THR A 127 12.05 -19.02 -8.31
N THR A 128 10.73 -19.16 -8.18
CA THR A 128 9.90 -19.89 -9.15
C THR A 128 10.02 -19.30 -10.54
N TYR A 129 9.92 -17.97 -10.66
CA TYR A 129 10.12 -17.30 -11.94
C TYR A 129 11.52 -17.54 -12.51
N ALA A 130 12.57 -17.46 -11.67
CA ALA A 130 13.94 -17.73 -12.12
C ALA A 130 14.09 -19.18 -12.63
N LEU A 131 13.48 -20.15 -11.96
CA LEU A 131 13.53 -21.56 -12.32
C LEU A 131 12.76 -21.87 -13.62
N THR A 132 11.64 -21.21 -13.89
CA THR A 132 10.90 -21.39 -15.16
C THR A 132 11.64 -20.82 -16.37
N THR A 133 12.58 -19.89 -16.17
CA THR A 133 13.43 -19.36 -17.23
C THR A 133 14.68 -20.20 -17.51
N MET A 134 14.97 -21.20 -16.67
CA MET A 134 16.09 -22.11 -16.89
C MET A 134 15.68 -23.23 -17.87
N PRO A 135 16.59 -23.73 -18.73
CA PRO A 135 16.35 -24.86 -19.62
C PRO A 135 16.34 -26.20 -18.85
N VAL A 136 15.52 -26.32 -17.80
CA VAL A 136 15.46 -27.53 -16.96
C VAL A 136 14.57 -28.60 -17.63
N PRO A 137 14.92 -29.89 -17.57
CA PRO A 137 14.05 -30.96 -18.10
C PRO A 137 12.62 -30.89 -17.54
N VAL A 138 11.62 -31.07 -18.42
CA VAL A 138 10.18 -30.94 -18.14
C VAL A 138 9.70 -31.78 -16.94
N ALA A 139 10.42 -32.87 -16.61
CA ALA A 139 10.13 -33.73 -15.47
C ALA A 139 10.41 -33.09 -14.09
N VAL A 140 11.28 -32.07 -14.01
CA VAL A 140 11.70 -31.43 -12.74
C VAL A 140 10.80 -30.24 -12.37
N ALA A 141 10.28 -29.53 -13.39
CA ALA A 141 9.39 -28.38 -13.22
C ALA A 141 8.15 -28.62 -12.32
N PRO A 142 7.40 -29.73 -12.45
CA PRO A 142 6.23 -29.97 -11.59
C PRO A 142 6.60 -30.29 -10.14
N ALA A 143 7.71 -30.97 -9.88
CA ALA A 143 8.19 -31.24 -8.51
C ALA A 143 8.65 -29.95 -7.80
N LEU A 144 9.26 -29.03 -8.56
CA LEU A 144 9.71 -27.73 -8.10
C LEU A 144 8.54 -26.76 -7.82
N LEU A 145 7.53 -26.76 -8.70
CA LEU A 145 6.29 -26.02 -8.51
C LEU A 145 5.48 -26.58 -7.32
N PHE A 146 5.46 -27.90 -7.15
CA PHE A 146 4.79 -28.55 -6.03
C PHE A 146 5.45 -28.25 -4.68
N THR A 147 6.79 -28.25 -4.60
CA THR A 147 7.52 -27.90 -3.36
C THR A 147 7.31 -26.44 -2.98
N VAL A 148 7.31 -25.54 -3.97
CA VAL A 148 6.93 -24.13 -3.79
C VAL A 148 5.49 -23.97 -3.30
N ALA A 149 4.54 -24.64 -3.94
CA ALA A 149 3.12 -24.59 -3.57
C ALA A 149 2.88 -25.17 -2.17
N ALA A 150 3.57 -26.26 -1.82
CA ALA A 150 3.50 -26.87 -0.50
C ALA A 150 4.08 -25.97 0.60
N LEU A 151 5.20 -25.29 0.34
CA LEU A 151 5.78 -24.30 1.25
C LEU A 151 4.84 -23.09 1.44
N ALA A 152 4.26 -22.58 0.37
CA ALA A 152 3.28 -21.49 0.44
C ALA A 152 2.02 -21.88 1.23
N ALA A 153 1.52 -23.11 1.03
CA ALA A 153 0.36 -23.65 1.76
C ALA A 153 0.67 -23.90 3.25
N LEU A 154 1.88 -24.36 3.57
CA LEU A 154 2.34 -24.56 4.94
C LEU A 154 2.47 -23.24 5.68
N VAL A 155 3.09 -22.23 5.06
CA VAL A 155 3.22 -20.87 5.60
C VAL A 155 1.83 -20.24 5.81
N GLY A 156 0.90 -20.38 4.86
CA GLY A 156 -0.48 -19.91 5.00
C GLY A 156 -1.24 -20.56 6.16
N ARG A 157 -1.02 -21.87 6.41
CA ARG A 157 -1.63 -22.59 7.54
C ARG A 157 -1.05 -22.19 8.90
N VAL A 158 0.26 -21.98 9.00
CA VAL A 158 0.91 -21.62 10.27
C VAL A 158 0.53 -20.20 10.73
N LEU A 159 0.10 -19.32 9.81
CA LEU A 159 -0.13 -17.90 10.09
C LEU A 159 -1.60 -17.52 10.31
N GLY A 160 -2.54 -18.46 10.22
CA GLY A 160 -3.97 -18.19 10.42
C GLY A 160 -4.55 -17.13 9.47
N ALA A 161 -3.92 -16.89 8.31
CA ALA A 161 -4.32 -15.86 7.38
C ALA A 161 -5.67 -16.19 6.74
N SER A 162 -6.59 -15.22 6.74
CA SER A 162 -7.89 -15.37 6.09
C SER A 162 -7.73 -15.47 4.58
N ALA A 163 -8.47 -16.41 3.95
CA ALA A 163 -8.36 -16.76 2.53
C ALA A 163 -8.46 -15.55 1.57
N GLY A 164 -9.13 -14.47 1.96
CA GLY A 164 -9.25 -13.23 1.19
C GLY A 164 -7.92 -12.49 0.99
N THR A 165 -7.01 -12.51 1.97
CA THR A 165 -5.70 -11.84 1.85
C THR A 165 -4.76 -12.58 0.89
N LEU A 166 -4.86 -13.91 0.85
CA LEU A 166 -4.12 -14.78 -0.08
C LEU A 166 -4.64 -14.65 -1.52
N LEU A 167 -5.95 -14.49 -1.70
CA LEU A 167 -6.56 -14.23 -3.02
C LEU A 167 -6.18 -12.85 -3.58
N MET A 168 -6.09 -11.83 -2.73
CA MET A 168 -5.69 -10.46 -3.11
C MET A 168 -4.23 -10.38 -3.53
N ALA A 169 -3.34 -11.05 -2.79
CA ALA A 169 -1.92 -11.14 -3.11
C ALA A 169 -1.67 -11.92 -4.42
N ALA A 170 -2.55 -12.86 -4.78
CA ALA A 170 -2.48 -13.61 -6.02
C ALA A 170 -3.10 -12.87 -7.24
N ALA A 171 -4.08 -11.98 -7.01
CA ALA A 171 -4.80 -11.30 -8.09
C ALA A 171 -3.94 -10.25 -8.82
N VAL A 172 -3.12 -9.46 -8.12
CA VAL A 172 -2.31 -8.39 -8.74
C VAL A 172 -1.24 -8.95 -9.70
N PRO A 173 -0.46 -10.00 -9.33
CA PRO A 173 0.42 -10.68 -10.28
C PRO A 173 -0.35 -11.32 -11.45
N ALA A 174 -1.54 -11.85 -11.21
CA ALA A 174 -2.35 -12.47 -12.26
C ALA A 174 -2.81 -11.46 -13.32
N TRP A 175 -3.15 -10.22 -12.93
CA TRP A 175 -3.52 -9.14 -13.86
C TRP A 175 -2.32 -8.59 -14.64
N LEU A 176 -1.14 -8.53 -14.01
CA LEU A 176 0.11 -8.19 -14.71
C LEU A 176 0.44 -9.25 -15.76
N VAL A 177 0.36 -10.53 -15.38
CA VAL A 177 0.57 -11.66 -16.29
C VAL A 177 -0.47 -11.64 -17.42
N ALA A 178 -1.74 -11.37 -17.13
CA ALA A 178 -2.79 -11.25 -18.14
C ALA A 178 -2.54 -10.11 -19.15
N GLY A 179 -2.03 -8.96 -18.69
CA GLY A 179 -1.67 -7.85 -19.59
C GLY A 179 -0.49 -8.19 -20.51
N VAL A 180 0.53 -8.88 -19.96
CA VAL A 180 1.69 -9.35 -20.75
C VAL A 180 1.28 -10.45 -21.74
N THR A 181 0.44 -11.40 -21.35
CA THR A 181 -0.02 -12.48 -22.24
C THR A 181 -0.93 -11.96 -23.35
N LEU A 182 -1.77 -10.96 -23.05
CA LEU A 182 -2.60 -10.29 -24.06
C LEU A 182 -1.74 -9.53 -25.08
N ALA A 183 -0.74 -8.76 -24.63
CA ALA A 183 0.18 -8.06 -25.53
C ALA A 183 0.96 -9.01 -26.44
N ARG A 184 1.36 -10.17 -25.91
CA ARG A 184 1.97 -11.24 -26.69
C ARG A 184 1.02 -11.85 -27.71
N ALA A 185 -0.24 -12.12 -27.33
CA ALA A 185 -1.24 -12.70 -28.22
C ALA A 185 -1.62 -11.76 -29.38
N VAL A 186 -1.59 -10.44 -29.16
CA VAL A 186 -1.88 -9.41 -30.17
C VAL A 186 -0.64 -9.08 -31.03
N GLY A 187 0.54 -9.60 -30.69
CA GLY A 187 1.77 -9.40 -31.47
C GLY A 187 2.42 -8.03 -31.28
N TRP A 188 2.23 -7.40 -30.11
CA TRP A 188 2.89 -6.12 -29.81
C TRP A 188 4.41 -6.29 -29.67
N PRO A 189 5.20 -5.27 -30.02
CA PRO A 189 6.65 -5.30 -29.84
C PRO A 189 7.02 -5.53 -28.37
N GLU A 190 8.15 -6.18 -28.10
CA GLU A 190 8.56 -6.57 -26.74
C GLU A 190 8.67 -5.37 -25.78
N SER A 191 9.00 -4.19 -26.31
CA SER A 191 9.02 -2.92 -25.58
C SER A 191 7.66 -2.51 -25.01
N ALA A 192 6.56 -2.99 -25.57
CA ALA A 192 5.19 -2.69 -25.15
C ALA A 192 4.59 -3.74 -24.19
N TRP A 193 5.30 -4.84 -23.91
CA TRP A 193 4.78 -5.88 -23.00
C TRP A 193 4.75 -5.39 -21.54
N PHE A 194 5.76 -4.63 -21.13
CA PHE A 194 5.81 -4.06 -19.78
C PHE A 194 4.72 -3.02 -19.56
N THR A 195 4.46 -2.16 -20.54
CA THR A 195 3.36 -1.18 -20.48
C THR A 195 2.00 -1.84 -20.47
N ALA A 196 1.79 -2.88 -21.29
CA ALA A 196 0.54 -3.63 -21.27
C ALA A 196 0.31 -4.40 -19.96
N GLY A 197 1.37 -4.97 -19.38
CA GLY A 197 1.33 -5.57 -18.04
C GLY A 197 1.04 -4.55 -16.94
N ALA A 198 1.67 -3.38 -17.00
CA ALA A 198 1.45 -2.28 -16.06
C ALA A 198 0.04 -1.68 -16.17
N LEU A 199 -0.49 -1.56 -17.40
CA LEU A 199 -1.88 -1.15 -17.66
C LEU A 199 -2.86 -2.21 -17.18
N GLY A 200 -2.59 -3.50 -17.40
CA GLY A 200 -3.41 -4.61 -16.90
C GLY A 200 -3.47 -4.63 -15.36
N ALA A 201 -2.33 -4.44 -14.69
CA ALA A 201 -2.27 -4.27 -13.25
C ALA A 201 -3.00 -3.00 -12.78
N GLY A 202 -2.89 -1.89 -13.51
CA GLY A 202 -3.59 -0.63 -13.24
C GLY A 202 -5.12 -0.75 -13.39
N VAL A 203 -5.60 -1.46 -14.40
CA VAL A 203 -7.03 -1.74 -14.62
C VAL A 203 -7.55 -2.72 -13.57
N GLY A 204 -6.81 -3.78 -13.27
CA GLY A 204 -7.16 -4.72 -12.19
C GLY A 204 -7.26 -4.02 -10.84
N ALA A 205 -6.33 -3.10 -10.55
CA ALA A 205 -6.36 -2.22 -9.40
C ALA A 205 -7.58 -1.27 -9.43
N ALA A 206 -7.86 -0.59 -10.55
CA ALA A 206 -9.01 0.31 -10.69
C ALA A 206 -10.36 -0.40 -10.51
N LEU A 207 -10.52 -1.61 -11.06
CA LEU A 207 -11.70 -2.45 -10.86
C LEU A 207 -11.84 -2.88 -9.40
N PHE A 208 -10.73 -3.12 -8.71
CA PHE A 208 -10.72 -3.42 -7.28
C PHE A 208 -11.09 -2.20 -6.42
N ALA A 209 -10.66 -1.01 -6.85
CA ALA A 209 -10.95 0.26 -6.20
C ALA A 209 -12.47 0.61 -6.24
N LEU A 210 -13.20 0.10 -7.23
CA LEU A 210 -14.66 0.29 -7.33
C LEU A 210 -15.46 -0.51 -6.29
N VAL A 211 -14.84 -1.44 -5.56
CA VAL A 211 -15.53 -2.39 -4.68
C VAL A 211 -15.18 -2.23 -3.19
N GLY A 212 -14.17 -1.42 -2.81
CA GLY A 212 -13.70 -1.36 -1.43
C GLY A 212 -13.46 0.05 -0.85
N GLU A 213 -13.60 0.18 0.47
CA GLU A 213 -13.31 1.41 1.26
C GLU A 213 -11.86 1.91 1.15
N ARG A 214 -10.96 1.13 0.55
CA ARG A 214 -9.52 1.42 0.37
C ARG A 214 -9.16 1.97 -1.03
N TRP A 215 -10.14 2.42 -1.79
CA TRP A 215 -9.95 2.87 -3.18
C TRP A 215 -8.87 3.94 -3.35
N TYR A 216 -8.71 4.86 -2.39
CA TYR A 216 -7.68 5.89 -2.41
C TYR A 216 -6.26 5.32 -2.44
N ALA A 217 -6.00 4.24 -1.71
CA ALA A 217 -4.70 3.56 -1.74
C ALA A 217 -4.43 2.93 -3.10
N VAL A 218 -5.45 2.30 -3.67
CA VAL A 218 -5.34 1.61 -4.94
C VAL A 218 -5.17 2.60 -6.09
N ALA A 219 -5.93 3.70 -6.09
CA ALA A 219 -5.80 4.78 -7.06
C ALA A 219 -4.43 5.47 -6.98
N ALA A 220 -3.97 5.80 -5.76
CA ALA A 220 -2.67 6.43 -5.57
C ALA A 220 -1.50 5.51 -5.99
N GLY A 221 -1.58 4.22 -5.66
CA GLY A 221 -0.60 3.22 -6.09
C GLY A 221 -0.61 3.00 -7.59
N GLY A 222 -1.79 2.88 -8.20
CA GLY A 222 -1.96 2.78 -9.65
C GLY A 222 -1.37 3.99 -10.36
N PHE A 223 -1.67 5.20 -9.90
CA PHE A 223 -1.08 6.43 -10.44
C PHE A 223 0.44 6.43 -10.35
N ALA A 224 1.02 6.08 -9.20
CA ALA A 224 2.48 6.01 -9.04
C ALA A 224 3.11 4.99 -10.01
N VAL A 225 2.52 3.80 -10.16
CA VAL A 225 2.98 2.78 -11.12
C VAL A 225 2.86 3.29 -12.57
N THR A 226 1.76 3.93 -12.93
CA THR A 226 1.55 4.47 -14.28
C THR A 226 2.55 5.57 -14.61
N VAL A 227 2.80 6.51 -13.69
CA VAL A 227 3.76 7.60 -13.90
C VAL A 227 5.18 7.06 -14.02
N LEU A 228 5.60 6.18 -13.10
CA LEU A 228 6.96 5.62 -13.10
C LEU A 228 7.20 4.64 -14.25
N GLY A 229 6.20 3.81 -14.58
CA GLY A 229 6.23 2.93 -15.74
C GLY A 229 6.19 3.70 -17.06
N GLY A 230 5.40 4.77 -17.12
CA GLY A 230 5.36 5.71 -18.25
C GLY A 230 6.71 6.38 -18.47
N LEU A 231 7.37 6.84 -17.39
CA LEU A 231 8.74 7.35 -17.47
C LEU A 231 9.71 6.31 -18.02
N GLY A 232 9.70 5.08 -17.48
CA GLY A 232 10.55 4.00 -17.98
C GLY A 232 10.33 3.74 -19.48
N THR A 233 9.07 3.74 -19.92
CA THR A 233 8.70 3.57 -21.33
C THR A 233 9.19 4.73 -22.19
N ALA A 234 9.05 5.97 -21.72
CA ALA A 234 9.53 7.15 -22.42
C ALA A 234 11.05 7.14 -22.58
N LEU A 235 11.79 6.70 -21.55
CA LEU A 235 13.24 6.55 -21.61
C LEU A 235 13.66 5.48 -22.64
N LEU A 236 12.97 4.32 -22.66
CA LEU A 236 13.20 3.30 -23.67
C LEU A 236 12.89 3.81 -25.09
N ALA A 237 11.79 4.57 -25.26
CA ALA A 237 11.43 5.17 -26.53
C ALA A 237 12.43 6.27 -26.99
N ALA A 238 13.11 6.92 -26.04
CA ALA A 238 14.20 7.85 -26.30
C ALA A 238 15.53 7.16 -26.67
N GLY A 239 15.55 5.83 -26.75
CA GLY A 239 16.72 5.04 -27.16
C GLY A 239 17.67 4.67 -26.02
N LEU A 240 17.27 4.86 -24.75
CA LEU A 240 18.05 4.36 -23.62
C LEU A 240 17.91 2.84 -23.50
N ASP A 241 19.01 2.17 -23.20
CA ASP A 241 18.98 0.75 -22.87
C ASP A 241 18.19 0.49 -21.58
N PRO A 242 17.59 -0.71 -21.39
CA PRO A 242 16.82 -1.03 -20.19
C PRO A 242 17.56 -0.76 -18.87
N ARG A 243 18.88 -0.92 -18.83
CA ARG A 243 19.70 -0.62 -17.63
C ARG A 243 19.88 0.86 -17.39
N GLN A 244 20.07 1.64 -18.44
CA GLN A 244 20.17 3.09 -18.33
C GLN A 244 18.82 3.67 -17.86
N ALA A 245 17.71 3.16 -18.41
CA ALA A 245 16.37 3.50 -17.94
C ALA A 245 16.15 3.10 -16.47
N ALA A 246 16.56 1.90 -16.06
CA ALA A 246 16.46 1.45 -14.66
C ALA A 246 17.38 2.23 -13.70
N ALA A 247 18.56 2.67 -14.17
CA ALA A 247 19.47 3.49 -13.40
C ALA A 247 18.86 4.88 -13.13
N VAL A 248 18.30 5.54 -14.14
CA VAL A 248 17.53 6.79 -13.94
C VAL A 248 16.32 6.54 -13.03
N GLY A 249 15.59 5.46 -13.29
CA GLY A 249 14.45 5.02 -12.48
C GLY A 249 14.80 4.86 -11.01
N SER A 250 15.97 4.32 -10.67
CA SER A 250 16.43 4.12 -9.28
C SER A 250 16.53 5.43 -8.49
N VAL A 251 16.98 6.51 -9.14
CA VAL A 251 17.05 7.84 -8.52
C VAL A 251 15.64 8.38 -8.31
N VAL A 252 14.80 8.29 -9.34
CA VAL A 252 13.42 8.81 -9.31
C VAL A 252 12.59 8.12 -8.22
N VAL A 253 12.67 6.79 -8.07
CA VAL A 253 11.93 6.07 -7.03
C VAL A 253 12.40 6.45 -5.63
N VAL A 254 13.70 6.67 -5.42
CA VAL A 254 14.25 7.10 -4.11
C VAL A 254 13.75 8.50 -3.74
N PHE A 255 13.69 9.42 -4.69
CA PHE A 255 13.07 10.73 -4.48
C PHE A 255 11.56 10.62 -4.24
N ALA A 256 10.86 9.78 -5.01
CA ALA A 256 9.41 9.59 -4.89
C ALA A 256 9.00 9.08 -3.50
N VAL A 257 9.75 8.14 -2.91
CA VAL A 257 9.50 7.70 -1.51
C VAL A 257 9.64 8.86 -0.53
N GLY A 258 10.62 9.75 -0.74
CA GLY A 258 10.87 10.90 0.16
C GLY A 258 9.76 11.95 0.11
N LEU A 259 9.12 12.10 -1.06
CA LEU A 259 8.01 13.02 -1.26
C LEU A 259 6.64 12.42 -0.91
N ALA A 260 6.54 11.11 -0.75
CA ALA A 260 5.26 10.42 -0.52
C ALA A 260 4.46 10.97 0.69
N PRO A 261 5.07 11.26 1.87
CA PRO A 261 4.33 11.84 2.99
C PRO A 261 3.75 13.22 2.68
N GLN A 262 4.50 14.07 1.97
CA GLN A 262 4.06 15.42 1.60
C GLN A 262 2.88 15.37 0.62
N LEU A 263 2.95 14.48 -0.37
CA LEU A 263 1.85 14.25 -1.34
C LEU A 263 0.59 13.73 -0.64
N ALA A 264 0.76 12.81 0.32
CA ALA A 264 -0.36 12.28 1.10
C ALA A 264 -1.03 13.36 1.95
N LEU A 265 -0.24 14.18 2.67
CA LEU A 265 -0.76 15.28 3.49
C LEU A 265 -1.50 16.33 2.66
N GLY A 266 -0.94 16.73 1.51
CA GLY A 266 -1.56 17.69 0.61
C GLY A 266 -2.87 17.17 0.00
N SER A 267 -2.88 15.92 -0.48
CA SER A 267 -4.06 15.30 -1.09
C SER A 267 -5.19 14.97 -0.10
N ALA A 268 -4.87 14.82 1.19
CA ALA A 268 -5.82 14.53 2.25
C ALA A 268 -6.53 15.78 2.77
N GLY A 269 -6.05 16.99 2.44
CA GLY A 269 -6.57 18.26 2.97
C GLY A 269 -6.19 18.53 4.42
N LEU A 270 -5.24 17.77 4.99
CA LEU A 270 -4.83 17.94 6.39
C LEU A 270 -4.14 19.29 6.63
N VAL A 271 -3.41 19.79 5.63
CA VAL A 271 -2.78 21.13 5.65
C VAL A 271 -3.82 22.24 5.78
N ASP A 272 -4.93 22.13 5.05
CA ASP A 272 -6.04 23.09 5.15
C ASP A 272 -6.73 23.04 6.52
N LEU A 273 -6.87 21.84 7.11
CA LEU A 273 -7.45 21.69 8.45
C LEU A 273 -6.55 22.30 9.53
N LEU A 274 -5.24 22.11 9.44
CA LEU A 274 -4.26 22.74 10.33
C LEU A 274 -4.32 24.27 10.22
N ARG A 275 -4.37 24.80 8.99
CA ARG A 275 -4.49 26.24 8.75
C ARG A 275 -5.78 26.82 9.34
N ARG A 276 -6.91 26.13 9.20
CA ARG A 276 -8.18 26.55 9.82
C ARG A 276 -8.10 26.60 11.35
N GLN A 277 -7.41 25.63 11.96
CA GLN A 277 -7.16 25.65 13.40
C GLN A 277 -6.29 26.84 13.81
N GLU A 278 -5.22 27.15 13.05
CA GLU A 278 -4.37 28.34 13.30
C GLU A 278 -5.17 29.65 13.20
N GLU A 279 -6.15 29.70 12.28
CA GLU A 279 -7.10 30.81 12.13
C GLU A 279 -8.20 30.82 13.21
N SER A 280 -8.09 29.98 14.25
CA SER A 280 -9.06 29.83 15.35
C SER A 280 -10.47 29.44 14.89
N GLN A 281 -10.58 28.74 13.75
CA GLN A 281 -11.84 28.20 13.26
C GLN A 281 -12.08 26.80 13.83
N TRP A 282 -13.33 26.53 14.17
CA TRP A 282 -13.77 25.23 14.67
C TRP A 282 -13.62 24.13 13.61
N VAL A 283 -12.95 23.04 13.97
CA VAL A 283 -12.77 21.87 13.10
C VAL A 283 -13.50 20.67 13.68
N GLY A 284 -14.43 20.11 12.91
CA GLY A 284 -15.20 18.93 13.31
C GLY A 284 -14.36 17.66 13.28
N ARG A 285 -14.48 16.81 14.32
CA ARG A 285 -13.72 15.56 14.47
C ARG A 285 -13.87 14.61 13.29
N ARG A 286 -15.07 14.47 12.72
CA ARG A 286 -15.31 13.63 11.53
C ARG A 286 -14.50 14.05 10.31
N LEU A 287 -14.26 15.36 10.13
CA LEU A 287 -13.45 15.86 9.00
C LEU A 287 -11.98 15.50 9.19
N VAL A 288 -11.47 15.63 10.43
CA VAL A 288 -10.09 15.27 10.80
C VAL A 288 -9.86 13.77 10.62
N THR A 289 -10.73 12.92 11.19
CA THR A 289 -10.59 11.46 11.08
C THR A 289 -10.68 10.98 9.63
N THR A 290 -11.59 11.55 8.83
CA THR A 290 -11.70 11.23 7.40
C THR A 290 -10.44 11.66 6.64
N ALA A 291 -9.90 12.85 6.93
CA ALA A 291 -8.66 13.33 6.33
C ALA A 291 -7.46 12.44 6.70
N ILE A 292 -7.34 12.03 7.97
CA ILE A 292 -6.28 11.10 8.43
C ILE A 292 -6.35 9.77 7.67
N ARG A 293 -7.53 9.13 7.62
CA ARG A 293 -7.72 7.84 6.92
C ARG A 293 -7.42 7.96 5.43
N ARG A 294 -7.85 9.06 4.80
CA ARG A 294 -7.52 9.36 3.40
C ARG A 294 -6.01 9.55 3.21
N GLY A 295 -5.34 10.29 4.08
CA GLY A 295 -3.88 10.47 4.03
C GLY A 295 -3.12 9.16 4.18
N GLN A 296 -3.48 8.33 5.15
CA GLN A 296 -2.86 7.02 5.36
C GLN A 296 -3.06 6.07 4.18
N SER A 297 -4.24 6.05 3.60
CA SER A 297 -4.52 5.23 2.41
C SER A 297 -3.73 5.72 1.19
N VAL A 298 -3.72 7.03 0.90
CA VAL A 298 -2.91 7.60 -0.19
C VAL A 298 -1.43 7.30 0.01
N LEU A 299 -0.88 7.55 1.20
CA LEU A 299 0.53 7.28 1.51
C LEU A 299 0.89 5.81 1.27
N SER A 300 0.07 4.89 1.80
CA SER A 300 0.28 3.45 1.62
C SER A 300 0.23 3.07 0.14
N GLY A 301 -0.70 3.66 -0.61
CA GLY A 301 -0.82 3.48 -2.06
C GLY A 301 0.44 3.91 -2.81
N VAL A 302 0.89 5.16 -2.60
CA VAL A 302 2.10 5.69 -3.23
C VAL A 302 3.32 4.83 -2.88
N VAL A 303 3.47 4.46 -1.61
CA VAL A 303 4.56 3.59 -1.13
C VAL A 303 4.57 2.24 -1.84
N VAL A 304 3.40 1.61 -2.04
CA VAL A 304 3.28 0.37 -2.83
C VAL A 304 3.70 0.60 -4.28
N GLY A 305 3.19 1.64 -4.94
CA GLY A 305 3.50 1.88 -6.34
C GLY A 305 4.99 2.18 -6.59
N VAL A 306 5.60 2.95 -5.70
CA VAL A 306 7.05 3.24 -5.75
C VAL A 306 7.87 1.98 -5.45
N ALA A 307 7.46 1.15 -4.49
CA ALA A 307 8.13 -0.12 -4.21
C ALA A 307 8.07 -1.10 -5.39
N LEU A 308 6.94 -1.15 -6.12
CA LEU A 308 6.82 -1.97 -7.33
C LEU A 308 7.78 -1.48 -8.44
N ALA A 309 7.84 -0.17 -8.66
CA ALA A 309 8.78 0.41 -9.63
C ALA A 309 10.24 0.17 -9.24
N ALA A 310 10.58 0.29 -7.95
CA ALA A 310 11.93 0.01 -7.44
C ALA A 310 12.29 -1.48 -7.57
N THR A 311 11.32 -2.38 -7.33
CA THR A 311 11.50 -3.82 -7.54
C THR A 311 11.81 -4.14 -9.00
N ALA A 312 11.07 -3.54 -9.95
CA ALA A 312 11.35 -3.69 -11.37
C ALA A 312 12.76 -3.18 -11.74
N ALA A 313 13.15 -2.01 -11.23
CA ALA A 313 14.48 -1.45 -11.45
C ALA A 313 15.59 -2.36 -10.88
N CYS A 314 15.42 -2.89 -9.66
CA CYS A 314 16.34 -3.85 -9.06
C CYS A 314 16.52 -5.09 -9.94
N VAL A 315 15.43 -5.69 -10.42
CA VAL A 315 15.48 -6.89 -11.26
C VAL A 315 16.23 -6.60 -12.56
N VAL A 316 15.94 -5.50 -13.25
CA VAL A 316 16.62 -5.13 -14.50
C VAL A 316 18.13 -4.86 -14.29
N LEU A 317 18.49 -4.21 -13.19
CA LEU A 317 19.89 -3.89 -12.86
C LEU A 317 20.70 -5.13 -12.47
N LEU A 318 20.12 -6.03 -11.67
CA LEU A 318 20.81 -7.20 -11.13
C LEU A 318 20.91 -8.38 -12.10
N THR A 319 20.04 -8.46 -13.11
CA THR A 319 20.06 -9.52 -14.12
C THR A 319 21.00 -9.25 -15.31
N GLY A 320 21.68 -8.10 -15.32
CA GLY A 320 22.70 -7.78 -16.32
C GLY A 320 24.05 -8.50 -16.12
N PRO A 321 24.99 -8.40 -17.08
CA PRO A 321 26.40 -8.71 -16.90
C PRO A 321 26.94 -8.07 -15.64
N ALA A 322 27.88 -8.80 -15.02
CA ALA A 322 28.60 -8.32 -13.86
C ALA A 322 29.24 -6.95 -14.16
N GLY A 323 29.02 -5.99 -13.26
CA GLY A 323 29.52 -4.63 -13.41
C GLY A 323 28.78 -3.64 -12.51
N VAL A 324 28.92 -2.36 -12.84
CA VAL A 324 28.37 -1.24 -12.05
C VAL A 324 26.84 -1.34 -11.89
N GLY A 325 26.12 -1.83 -12.90
CA GLY A 325 24.66 -2.00 -12.84
C GLY A 325 24.22 -2.93 -11.71
N VAL A 326 24.93 -4.04 -11.48
CA VAL A 326 24.65 -4.98 -10.40
C VAL A 326 24.89 -4.32 -9.03
N VAL A 327 25.97 -3.54 -8.91
CA VAL A 327 26.25 -2.76 -7.69
C VAL A 327 25.14 -1.74 -7.43
N LEU A 328 24.70 -1.00 -8.45
CA LEU A 328 23.60 -0.04 -8.34
C LEU A 328 22.29 -0.72 -7.91
N GLY A 329 21.97 -1.89 -8.45
CA GLY A 329 20.81 -2.68 -8.03
C GLY A 329 20.88 -3.11 -6.56
N GLY A 330 22.06 -3.53 -6.09
CA GLY A 330 22.30 -3.86 -4.68
C GLY A 330 22.17 -2.65 -3.76
N VAL A 331 22.73 -1.50 -4.16
CA VAL A 331 22.61 -0.24 -3.41
C VAL A 331 21.17 0.24 -3.36
N LEU A 332 20.41 0.15 -4.46
CA LEU A 332 18.98 0.49 -4.48
C LEU A 332 18.19 -0.37 -3.49
N GLY A 333 18.43 -1.69 -3.47
CA GLY A 333 17.85 -2.59 -2.48
C GLY A 333 18.20 -2.14 -1.05
N LEU A 334 19.47 -1.84 -0.78
CA LEU A 334 19.93 -1.37 0.53
C LEU A 334 19.24 -0.06 0.96
N VAL A 335 19.09 0.92 0.06
CA VAL A 335 18.39 2.19 0.35
C VAL A 335 16.96 1.92 0.80
N PHE A 336 16.22 1.03 0.12
CA PHE A 336 14.84 0.69 0.51
C PHE A 336 14.78 -0.06 1.85
N ALA A 337 15.74 -0.96 2.13
CA ALA A 337 15.84 -1.63 3.42
C ALA A 337 16.11 -0.67 4.60
N LEU A 338 16.89 0.39 4.35
CA LEU A 338 17.18 1.40 5.37
C LEU A 338 15.98 2.33 5.55
N ARG A 339 15.38 2.79 4.45
CA ARG A 339 14.19 3.66 4.47
C ARG A 339 12.93 3.01 5.02
N SER A 340 12.81 1.68 4.99
CA SER A 340 11.65 0.99 5.56
C SER A 340 11.44 1.31 7.06
N ARG A 341 12.46 1.84 7.74
CA ARG A 341 12.45 2.17 9.18
C ARG A 341 11.86 3.52 9.52
N VAL A 342 11.78 4.41 8.53
CA VAL A 342 11.09 5.69 8.69
C VAL A 342 9.58 5.46 8.86
N PHE A 343 9.08 4.35 8.33
CA PHE A 343 7.68 3.95 8.43
C PHE A 343 7.45 3.05 9.66
N THR A 344 6.34 3.30 10.36
CA THR A 344 5.92 2.50 11.53
C THR A 344 4.76 1.56 11.22
N ARG A 345 4.06 1.77 10.10
CA ARG A 345 2.83 1.06 9.75
C ARG A 345 3.10 -0.10 8.79
N THR A 346 2.44 -1.22 9.03
CA THR A 346 2.57 -2.46 8.24
C THR A 346 2.29 -2.24 6.76
N GLY A 347 1.27 -1.42 6.43
CA GLY A 347 0.92 -1.08 5.05
C GLY A 347 2.00 -0.31 4.27
N GLN A 348 3.01 0.23 4.96
CA GLN A 348 4.11 1.01 4.37
C GLN A 348 5.46 0.28 4.50
N VAL A 349 5.71 -0.35 5.64
CA VAL A 349 6.93 -1.12 5.89
C VAL A 349 7.01 -2.34 4.97
N LEU A 350 5.91 -3.10 4.84
CA LEU A 350 5.92 -4.34 4.06
C LEU A 350 6.27 -4.09 2.57
N PRO A 351 5.64 -3.12 1.85
CA PRO A 351 6.03 -2.81 0.48
C PRO A 351 7.47 -2.32 0.37
N MET A 352 7.96 -1.50 1.31
CA MET A 352 9.34 -1.01 1.32
C MET A 352 10.37 -2.15 1.45
N LEU A 353 10.00 -3.28 2.06
CA LEU A 353 10.87 -4.45 2.18
C LEU A 353 10.83 -5.38 0.94
N VAL A 354 9.92 -5.19 0.00
CA VAL A 354 9.85 -6.01 -1.23
C VAL A 354 11.08 -5.79 -2.14
N PRO A 355 11.50 -4.55 -2.48
CA PRO A 355 12.72 -4.32 -3.26
C PRO A 355 14.01 -4.92 -2.70
N PRO A 356 14.35 -4.80 -1.40
CA PRO A 356 15.56 -5.42 -0.86
C PRO A 356 15.49 -6.95 -0.84
N VAL A 357 14.33 -7.54 -0.53
CA VAL A 357 14.17 -9.00 -0.52
C VAL A 357 14.30 -9.58 -1.93
N THR A 358 13.68 -8.92 -2.92
CA THR A 358 13.84 -9.30 -4.33
C THR A 358 15.28 -9.10 -4.79
N ALA A 359 15.92 -7.98 -4.47
CA ALA A 359 17.33 -7.72 -4.80
C ALA A 359 18.27 -8.78 -4.21
N ALA A 360 18.12 -9.12 -2.92
CA ALA A 360 18.91 -10.16 -2.27
C ALA A 360 18.68 -11.53 -2.92
N THR A 361 17.42 -11.87 -3.24
CA THR A 361 17.09 -13.13 -3.92
C THR A 361 17.74 -13.18 -5.29
N VAL A 362 17.57 -12.16 -6.13
CA VAL A 362 18.15 -12.10 -7.48
C VAL A 362 19.68 -12.13 -7.43
N ALA A 363 20.31 -11.44 -6.48
CA ALA A 363 21.77 -11.45 -6.31
C ALA A 363 22.31 -12.85 -5.95
N VAL A 364 21.66 -13.55 -5.01
CA VAL A 364 22.02 -14.93 -4.65
C VAL A 364 21.85 -15.87 -5.85
N LEU A 365 20.72 -15.76 -6.57
CA LEU A 365 20.44 -16.58 -7.76
C LEU A 365 21.43 -16.29 -8.89
N GLY A 366 21.79 -15.03 -9.11
CA GLY A 366 22.81 -14.61 -10.08
C GLY A 366 24.20 -15.15 -9.73
N GLY A 367 24.58 -15.11 -8.45
CA GLY A 367 25.83 -15.69 -7.94
C GLY A 367 25.93 -17.19 -8.18
N VAL A 368 24.83 -17.94 -8.00
CA VAL A 368 24.80 -19.38 -8.31
C VAL A 368 25.11 -19.66 -9.78
N ARG A 369 24.61 -18.83 -10.71
CA ARG A 369 24.87 -19.00 -12.15
C ARG A 369 26.34 -18.79 -12.53
N LEU A 370 27.09 -18.02 -11.74
CA LEU A 370 28.52 -17.79 -11.96
C LEU A 370 29.40 -18.98 -11.58
N THR A 371 28.84 -19.99 -10.88
CA THR A 371 29.59 -21.18 -10.46
C THR A 371 29.95 -22.11 -11.62
N GLY A 372 29.27 -21.97 -12.77
CA GLY A 372 29.49 -22.82 -13.95
C GLY A 372 29.12 -24.30 -13.76
N ALA A 373 28.32 -24.60 -12.73
CA ALA A 373 27.86 -25.96 -12.45
C ALA A 373 26.82 -26.44 -13.48
N ASP A 374 26.64 -27.77 -13.58
CA ASP A 374 25.60 -28.37 -14.41
C ASP A 374 24.20 -27.82 -14.07
N GLU A 375 23.28 -27.84 -15.04
CA GLU A 375 21.95 -27.23 -14.92
C GLU A 375 21.15 -27.76 -13.72
N VAL A 376 21.28 -29.06 -13.42
CA VAL A 376 20.62 -29.70 -12.27
C VAL A 376 21.23 -29.23 -10.95
N VAL A 377 22.55 -29.10 -10.88
CA VAL A 377 23.25 -28.62 -9.67
C VAL A 377 22.95 -27.14 -9.44
N THR A 378 22.95 -26.34 -10.51
CA THR A 378 22.54 -24.93 -10.49
C THR A 378 21.12 -24.77 -9.97
N ALA A 379 20.16 -25.61 -10.41
CA ALA A 379 18.79 -25.59 -9.90
C ALA A 379 18.74 -25.89 -8.39
N TRP A 380 19.45 -26.91 -7.90
CA TRP A 380 19.49 -27.21 -6.46
C TRP A 380 20.14 -26.10 -5.64
N LEU A 381 21.24 -25.51 -6.12
CA LEU A 381 21.89 -24.38 -5.48
C LEU A 381 20.99 -23.13 -5.47
N THR A 382 20.17 -22.91 -6.50
CA THR A 382 19.19 -21.82 -6.50
C THR A 382 18.10 -22.01 -5.45
N VAL A 383 17.58 -23.23 -5.29
CA VAL A 383 16.60 -23.55 -4.25
C VAL A 383 17.23 -23.40 -2.86
N ALA A 384 18.45 -23.90 -2.66
CA ALA A 384 19.17 -23.76 -1.40
C ALA A 384 19.43 -22.29 -1.04
N GLY A 385 19.89 -21.49 -2.01
CA GLY A 385 20.09 -20.05 -1.82
C GLY A 385 18.80 -19.32 -1.47
N ALA A 386 17.69 -19.64 -2.15
CA ALA A 386 16.37 -19.09 -1.85
C ALA A 386 15.90 -19.47 -0.44
N LEU A 387 16.12 -20.71 0.00
CA LEU A 387 15.78 -21.15 1.35
C LEU A 387 16.58 -20.39 2.42
N VAL A 388 17.86 -20.09 2.16
CA VAL A 388 18.67 -19.25 3.06
C VAL A 388 18.10 -17.84 3.17
N VAL A 389 17.77 -17.20 2.04
CA VAL A 389 17.15 -15.86 2.04
C VAL A 389 15.81 -15.87 2.79
N ALA A 390 14.95 -16.87 2.51
CA ALA A 390 13.68 -17.02 3.19
C ALA A 390 13.85 -17.24 4.71
N ALA A 391 14.83 -18.04 5.13
CA ALA A 391 15.14 -18.28 6.54
C ALA A 391 15.62 -17.00 7.24
N VAL A 392 16.46 -16.18 6.57
CA VAL A 392 16.90 -14.88 7.09
C VAL A 392 15.72 -13.92 7.23
N VAL A 393 14.86 -13.82 6.22
CA VAL A 393 13.67 -12.96 6.23
C VAL A 393 12.70 -13.35 7.35
N LEU A 394 12.41 -14.65 7.51
CA LEU A 394 11.58 -15.17 8.60
C LEU A 394 12.25 -14.98 9.97
N GLY A 395 13.57 -15.09 10.04
CA GLY A 395 14.37 -14.86 11.24
C GLY A 395 14.35 -13.39 11.69
N ALA A 396 14.41 -12.45 10.74
CA ALA A 396 14.35 -11.02 10.99
C ALA A 396 12.98 -10.56 11.53
N GLY A 397 11.92 -11.34 11.30
CA GLY A 397 10.59 -11.11 11.89
C GLY A 397 10.52 -11.37 13.40
N ARG A 398 11.55 -11.98 14.01
CA ARG A 398 11.56 -12.30 15.45
C ARG A 398 12.07 -11.12 16.29
N PRO A 399 11.48 -10.88 17.48
CA PRO A 399 11.91 -9.82 18.38
C PRO A 399 13.27 -10.18 18.97
N ARG A 400 14.32 -9.48 18.54
CA ARG A 400 15.66 -9.60 19.11
C ARG A 400 16.33 -8.26 18.97
N LEU A 401 16.50 -7.55 20.08
CA LEU A 401 17.63 -6.66 20.40
C LEU A 401 17.29 -5.94 21.71
N ASP A 402 18.23 -5.91 22.65
CA ASP A 402 18.18 -5.06 23.84
C ASP A 402 18.24 -3.57 23.44
N ASP A 403 17.63 -2.70 24.26
CA ASP A 403 17.50 -1.26 23.99
C ASP A 403 18.84 -0.58 23.67
N VAL A 404 19.92 -0.97 24.35
CA VAL A 404 21.27 -0.40 24.17
C VAL A 404 21.89 -0.78 22.82
N GLY A 405 21.68 -2.02 22.36
CA GLY A 405 22.17 -2.47 21.05
C GLY A 405 21.44 -1.79 19.90
N SER A 406 20.14 -1.51 20.08
CA SER A 406 19.30 -0.85 19.09
C SER A 406 19.77 0.58 18.77
N ALA A 407 20.28 1.31 19.76
CA ALA A 407 20.72 2.70 19.60
C ALA A 407 21.99 2.83 18.74
N ARG A 408 23.01 1.99 18.99
CA ARG A 408 24.25 1.99 18.18
C ARG A 408 23.99 1.54 16.74
N LEU A 409 23.15 0.51 16.57
CA LEU A 409 22.77 0.02 15.26
C LEU A 409 22.05 1.12 14.47
N ARG A 410 21.15 1.89 15.12
CA ARG A 410 20.46 3.02 14.49
C ARG A 410 21.43 4.02 13.87
N GLN A 411 22.44 4.46 14.62
CA GLN A 411 23.45 5.39 14.10
C GLN A 411 24.25 4.83 12.92
N LEU A 412 24.66 3.56 12.98
CA LEU A 412 25.37 2.90 11.88
C LEU A 412 24.51 2.84 10.61
N PHE A 413 23.23 2.59 10.79
CA PHE A 413 22.30 2.52 9.69
C PHE A 413 21.93 3.88 9.11
N ASP A 414 21.85 4.93 9.93
CA ASP A 414 21.66 6.30 9.46
C ASP A 414 22.86 6.73 8.59
N LEU A 415 24.09 6.40 9.01
CA LEU A 415 25.30 6.64 8.21
C LEU A 415 25.29 5.81 6.92
N ALA A 416 24.93 4.53 7.00
CA ALA A 416 24.84 3.66 5.83
C ALA A 416 23.78 4.16 4.83
N GLU A 417 22.68 4.76 5.31
CA GLU A 417 21.63 5.30 4.46
C GLU A 417 22.15 6.50 3.67
N VAL A 418 22.80 7.45 4.36
CA VAL A 418 23.39 8.63 3.71
C VAL A 418 24.41 8.20 2.66
N LEU A 419 25.32 7.28 3.00
CA LEU A 419 26.32 6.78 2.05
C LEU A 419 25.69 6.08 0.85
N ALA A 420 24.70 5.21 1.08
CA ALA A 420 24.00 4.50 0.01
C ALA A 420 23.29 5.48 -0.93
N VAL A 421 22.54 6.45 -0.40
CA VAL A 421 21.82 7.46 -1.19
C VAL A 421 22.80 8.35 -1.98
N VAL A 422 23.88 8.82 -1.34
CA VAL A 422 24.90 9.66 -2.01
C VAL A 422 25.61 8.87 -3.12
N SER A 423 25.84 7.57 -2.93
CA SER A 423 26.50 6.72 -3.92
C SER A 423 25.66 6.43 -5.18
N LEU A 424 24.33 6.66 -5.16
CA LEU A 424 23.47 6.44 -6.34
C LEU A 424 23.90 7.31 -7.52
N VAL A 425 24.21 8.59 -7.30
CA VAL A 425 24.56 9.53 -8.37
C VAL A 425 25.82 9.09 -9.14
N PRO A 426 26.98 8.84 -8.50
CA PRO A 426 28.16 8.39 -9.22
C PRO A 426 27.97 7.01 -9.87
N LEU A 427 27.22 6.10 -9.24
CA LEU A 427 26.92 4.79 -9.83
C LEU A 427 26.06 4.90 -11.09
N VAL A 428 25.08 5.80 -11.12
CA VAL A 428 24.28 6.08 -12.31
C VAL A 428 25.17 6.63 -13.42
N ILE A 429 26.00 7.64 -13.13
CA ILE A 429 26.95 8.20 -14.11
C ILE A 429 27.87 7.11 -14.67
N ALA A 430 28.32 6.19 -13.83
CA ALA A 430 29.16 5.06 -14.22
C ALA A 430 28.41 4.06 -15.12
N VAL A 431 27.10 3.83 -14.93
CA VAL A 431 26.27 3.01 -15.85
C VAL A 431 26.19 3.65 -17.24
N PHE A 432 26.22 4.98 -17.34
CA PHE A 432 26.28 5.71 -18.62
C PHE A 432 27.70 5.77 -19.22
N GLY A 433 28.71 5.20 -18.57
CA GLY A 433 30.09 5.22 -19.05
C GLY A 433 30.84 6.53 -18.77
N GLY A 434 30.28 7.45 -17.99
CA GLY A 434 30.86 8.78 -17.76
C GLY A 434 32.24 8.76 -17.07
N ILE A 435 32.52 7.75 -16.24
CA ILE A 435 33.84 7.60 -15.59
C ILE A 435 34.92 7.20 -16.60
N ALA A 436 34.59 6.35 -17.58
CA ALA A 436 35.51 5.98 -18.65
C ALA A 436 35.76 7.14 -19.62
N TRP A 437 34.76 8.01 -19.84
CA TRP A 437 34.89 9.22 -20.65
C TRP A 437 35.75 10.31 -20.00
N ALA A 438 35.71 10.45 -18.67
CA ALA A 438 36.53 11.43 -17.94
C ALA A 438 37.98 10.98 -17.70
N ALA A 439 38.28 9.69 -17.90
CA ALA A 439 39.61 9.09 -17.67
C ALA A 439 40.43 8.90 -18.96
N GLY A 440 39.83 9.07 -20.13
CA GLY A 440 40.49 9.13 -21.44
C GLY A 440 40.59 10.55 -21.94
#